data_AF-A0ABC9BKG9-F1
#
_entry.id   AF-A0ABC9BKG9-F1
#
_cell.length_a   1.000
_cell.length_b   1.000
_cell.length_c   1.000
_cell.angle_alpha   90.00
_cell.angle_beta   90.00
_cell.angle_gamma   90.00
#
_symmetry.space_group_name_H-M   'P 1'
#
loop_
_entity.id
_entity.type
_entity.pdbx_description
1 polymer ?
#
loop_
_entity_poly.entity_id
_entity_poly.type
_entity_poly.pdbx_seq_one_letter_code
_entity_poly.pdbx_strand_id
1 'polypeptide(L)'
;MRGAELACTAWRSVAVGDPALCRRADLTTARTRYYASSLAMARAAADRSAGQCVAFSGTLDANSLLYLVERAPLKSLNVQDIVLTDKVVNVAVALKKLPLLEDLEISTDYYNTQAENLFASVCKACPHLKKLRLTFPEPECDIDGDREIQDGGVCEIPIMCELRSIELFEFDLTADGLAVILENCPLLETLHIDGYFLGNNDGTYEELREKCAARVKNLTLPEPDIFEDYDSDLD
;
A
#
# COMPACT_ATOMS: atom_id res chain seq x y z
N MET A 1 16.22 -20.41 0.39
CA MET A 1 16.07 -20.92 -0.99
C MET A 1 16.50 -22.38 -1.05
N ARG A 2 15.62 -23.27 -1.52
CA ARG A 2 15.96 -24.60 -2.06
C ARG A 2 15.51 -24.63 -3.52
N GLY A 3 16.10 -23.74 -4.32
CA GLY A 3 15.75 -23.59 -5.74
C GLY A 3 16.61 -24.49 -6.63
N ALA A 4 16.15 -24.67 -7.87
CA ALA A 4 16.83 -25.38 -8.94
C ALA A 4 18.31 -24.96 -9.11
N GLU A 5 18.64 -23.69 -8.81
CA GLU A 5 19.98 -23.13 -8.90
C GLU A 5 21.01 -23.71 -7.92
N LEU A 6 20.54 -24.47 -6.93
CA LEU A 6 21.37 -25.16 -5.94
C LEU A 6 21.53 -26.66 -6.25
N ALA A 7 20.81 -27.20 -7.24
CA ALA A 7 20.87 -28.63 -7.58
C ALA A 7 22.15 -29.00 -8.35
N CYS A 8 22.49 -28.25 -9.41
CA CYS A 8 23.77 -28.38 -10.12
C CYS A 8 24.08 -27.13 -10.98
N THR A 9 25.28 -27.09 -11.56
CA THR A 9 25.74 -25.97 -12.40
C THR A 9 24.89 -25.75 -13.65
N ALA A 10 24.38 -26.81 -14.27
CA ALA A 10 23.50 -26.70 -15.43
C ALA A 10 22.15 -26.06 -15.06
N TRP A 11 21.52 -26.51 -13.98
CA TRP A 11 20.27 -25.92 -13.50
C TRP A 11 20.46 -24.49 -12.99
N ARG A 12 21.62 -24.17 -12.39
CA ARG A 12 22.00 -22.78 -12.07
C ARG A 12 22.12 -21.92 -13.32
N SER A 13 22.77 -22.42 -14.37
CA SER A 13 22.92 -21.67 -15.62
C SER A 13 21.57 -21.35 -16.25
N VAL A 14 20.63 -22.31 -16.23
CA VAL A 14 19.26 -22.08 -16.73
C VAL A 14 18.52 -21.10 -15.81
N ALA A 15 18.57 -21.31 -14.50
CA ALA A 15 17.88 -20.47 -13.52
C ALA A 15 18.35 -19.00 -13.53
N VAL A 16 19.63 -18.75 -13.84
CA VAL A 16 20.20 -17.40 -13.94
C VAL A 16 20.09 -16.83 -15.35
N GLY A 17 20.16 -17.68 -16.37
CA GLY A 17 20.24 -17.28 -17.77
C GLY A 17 18.89 -17.13 -18.49
N ASP A 18 17.78 -17.57 -17.89
CA ASP A 18 16.44 -17.42 -18.47
C ASP A 18 15.67 -16.27 -17.79
N PRO A 19 15.50 -15.12 -18.48
CA PRO A 19 14.74 -13.99 -17.95
C PRO A 19 13.28 -14.29 -17.66
N ALA A 20 12.68 -15.29 -18.32
CA ALA A 20 11.29 -15.66 -18.12
C ALA A 20 11.03 -16.15 -16.69
N LEU A 21 12.04 -16.73 -16.03
CA LEU A 21 11.96 -17.17 -14.64
C LEU A 21 11.86 -16.00 -13.66
N CYS A 22 12.32 -14.81 -14.04
CA CYS A 22 12.23 -13.57 -13.25
C CYS A 22 11.15 -12.61 -13.78
N ARG A 23 10.31 -13.06 -14.72
CA ARG A 23 9.17 -12.28 -15.22
C ARG A 23 8.14 -11.99 -14.13
N ARG A 24 7.98 -12.92 -13.17
CA ARG A 24 7.16 -12.74 -11.96
C ARG A 24 8.01 -13.13 -10.75
N ALA A 25 8.62 -12.14 -10.10
CA ALA A 25 9.48 -12.36 -8.95
C ALA A 25 8.65 -12.29 -7.67
N ASP A 26 8.64 -13.38 -6.90
CA ASP A 26 8.09 -13.40 -5.54
C ASP A 26 9.19 -13.79 -4.56
N LEU A 27 9.57 -12.83 -3.74
CA LEU A 27 10.65 -12.94 -2.75
C LEU A 27 10.11 -12.90 -1.31
N THR A 28 8.79 -12.84 -1.11
CA THR A 28 8.15 -12.80 0.22
C THR A 28 8.44 -14.06 1.05
N THR A 29 8.52 -15.20 0.37
CA THR A 29 8.83 -16.50 1.01
C THR A 29 10.33 -16.71 1.23
N ALA A 30 11.18 -15.84 0.68
CA ALA A 30 12.62 -15.92 0.85
C ALA A 30 13.01 -15.41 2.25
N ARG A 31 12.95 -16.31 3.24
CA ARG A 31 13.41 -16.02 4.61
C ARG A 31 14.88 -15.62 4.59
N THR A 32 15.15 -14.31 4.69
CA THR A 32 16.48 -13.78 5.01
C THR A 32 16.42 -13.15 6.40
N ARG A 33 17.50 -13.25 7.17
CA ARG A 33 17.60 -12.63 8.51
C ARG A 33 17.98 -11.15 8.46
N TYR A 34 18.34 -10.63 7.28
CA TYR A 34 18.96 -9.33 7.14
C TYR A 34 18.28 -8.56 6.00
N TYR A 35 17.74 -7.39 6.32
CA TYR A 35 17.10 -6.48 5.37
C TYR A 35 17.94 -6.24 4.09
N ALA A 36 19.25 -6.01 4.26
CA ALA A 36 20.17 -5.83 3.15
C ALA A 36 20.26 -7.05 2.19
N SER A 37 20.05 -8.26 2.71
CA SER A 37 20.00 -9.47 1.88
C SER A 37 18.72 -9.51 1.05
N SER A 38 17.58 -9.11 1.60
CA SER A 38 16.32 -8.98 0.85
C SER A 38 16.46 -7.97 -0.30
N LEU A 39 17.07 -6.80 -0.04
CA LEU A 39 17.33 -5.80 -1.08
C LEU A 39 18.27 -6.32 -2.18
N ALA A 40 19.34 -7.04 -1.80
CA ALA A 40 20.25 -7.65 -2.76
C ALA A 40 19.55 -8.71 -3.63
N MET A 41 18.66 -9.50 -3.04
CA MET A 41 17.84 -10.47 -3.78
C MET A 41 16.88 -9.78 -4.75
N ALA A 42 16.24 -8.70 -4.33
CA ALA A 42 15.36 -7.91 -5.19
C ALA A 42 16.10 -7.36 -6.42
N ARG A 43 17.29 -6.77 -6.21
CA ARG A 43 18.13 -6.27 -7.31
C ARG A 43 18.58 -7.40 -8.25
N ALA A 44 19.03 -8.52 -7.68
CA ALA A 44 19.42 -9.68 -8.49
C ALA A 44 18.25 -10.24 -9.32
N ALA A 45 17.03 -10.25 -8.79
CA ALA A 45 15.84 -10.64 -9.55
C ALA A 45 15.53 -9.64 -10.67
N ALA A 46 15.63 -8.33 -10.40
CA ALA A 46 15.47 -7.30 -11.41
C ALA A 46 16.51 -7.43 -12.54
N ASP A 47 17.79 -7.63 -12.21
CA ASP A 47 18.87 -7.87 -13.17
C ASP A 47 18.60 -9.09 -14.06
N ARG A 48 18.22 -10.22 -13.43
CA ARG A 48 17.92 -11.48 -14.14
C ARG A 48 16.71 -11.36 -15.05
N SER A 49 15.74 -10.53 -14.69
CA SER A 49 14.54 -10.32 -15.51
C SER A 49 14.85 -9.69 -16.87
N ALA A 50 16.03 -9.07 -17.03
CA ALA A 50 16.49 -8.47 -18.29
C ALA A 50 15.44 -7.58 -18.98
N GLY A 51 14.71 -6.75 -18.21
CA GLY A 51 13.68 -5.88 -18.76
C GLY A 51 12.28 -6.49 -18.85
N GLN A 52 12.10 -7.75 -18.43
CA GLN A 52 10.87 -8.51 -18.65
C GLN A 52 10.04 -8.71 -17.38
N CYS A 53 10.45 -8.15 -16.23
CA CYS A 53 9.68 -8.29 -14.99
C CYS A 53 8.34 -7.53 -15.11
N VAL A 54 7.24 -8.26 -15.01
CA VAL A 54 5.87 -7.71 -15.05
C VAL A 54 5.18 -7.76 -13.69
N ALA A 55 5.71 -8.56 -12.75
CA ALA A 55 5.19 -8.62 -11.39
C ALA A 55 6.34 -8.82 -10.40
N PHE A 56 6.31 -8.06 -9.31
CA PHE A 56 7.29 -8.17 -8.23
C PHE A 56 6.60 -8.18 -6.87
N SER A 57 7.07 -9.04 -5.97
CA SER A 57 6.65 -9.09 -4.57
C SER A 57 7.85 -9.26 -3.65
N GLY A 58 7.98 -8.41 -2.63
CA GLY A 58 9.00 -8.54 -1.59
C GLY A 58 9.43 -7.21 -0.97
N THR A 59 10.46 -7.27 -0.12
CA THR A 59 10.99 -6.09 0.59
C THR A 59 11.81 -5.18 -0.33
N LEU A 60 11.51 -3.88 -0.30
CA LEU A 60 12.26 -2.85 -1.01
C LEU A 60 12.47 -1.63 -0.10
N ASP A 61 13.60 -0.94 -0.30
CA ASP A 61 13.75 0.45 0.11
C ASP A 61 13.41 1.37 -1.07
N ALA A 62 13.24 2.68 -0.83
CA ALA A 62 12.93 3.64 -1.88
C ALA A 62 13.93 3.61 -3.06
N ASN A 63 15.22 3.37 -2.77
CA ASN A 63 16.26 3.29 -3.80
C ASN A 63 16.15 2.03 -4.66
N SER A 64 15.88 0.87 -4.05
CA SER A 64 15.72 -0.40 -4.78
C SER A 64 14.39 -0.45 -5.51
N LEU A 65 13.35 0.22 -5.01
CA LEU A 65 12.12 0.48 -5.76
C LEU A 65 12.42 1.30 -7.02
N LEU A 66 13.12 2.44 -6.90
CA LEU A 66 13.50 3.24 -8.05
C LEU A 66 14.31 2.44 -9.09
N TYR A 67 15.26 1.64 -8.60
CA TYR A 67 16.07 0.76 -9.44
C TYR A 67 15.23 -0.28 -10.20
N LEU A 68 14.23 -0.87 -9.53
CA LEU A 68 13.33 -1.85 -10.13
C LEU A 68 12.45 -1.21 -11.22
N VAL A 69 11.80 -0.06 -10.92
CA VAL A 69 10.85 0.57 -11.85
C VAL A 69 11.51 1.12 -13.11
N GLU A 70 12.80 1.48 -13.06
CA GLU A 70 13.55 1.91 -14.24
C GLU A 70 13.87 0.78 -15.21
N ARG A 71 13.65 -0.47 -14.80
CA ARG A 71 14.11 -1.67 -15.51
C ARG A 71 13.02 -2.68 -15.76
N ALA A 72 11.80 -2.45 -15.28
CA ALA A 72 10.73 -3.44 -15.31
C ALA A 72 9.41 -2.78 -15.72
N PRO A 73 8.73 -3.28 -16.79
CA PRO A 73 7.38 -2.86 -17.15
C PRO A 73 6.35 -3.53 -16.20
N LEU A 74 6.38 -3.15 -14.94
CA LEU A 74 5.54 -3.76 -13.90
C LEU A 74 4.06 -3.45 -14.13
N LYS A 75 3.26 -4.50 -14.03
CA LYS A 75 1.80 -4.45 -13.92
C LYS A 75 1.31 -4.71 -12.51
N SER A 76 2.09 -5.43 -11.72
CA SER A 76 1.77 -5.78 -10.34
C SER A 76 2.99 -5.56 -9.45
N LEU A 77 2.81 -4.84 -8.36
CA LEU A 77 3.87 -4.56 -7.40
C LEU A 77 3.34 -4.74 -5.98
N ASN A 78 3.98 -5.61 -5.22
CA ASN A 78 3.78 -5.77 -3.79
C ASN A 78 5.10 -5.45 -3.07
N VAL A 79 5.08 -4.39 -2.26
CA VAL A 79 6.22 -4.00 -1.44
C VAL A 79 5.90 -4.24 0.02
N GLN A 80 6.70 -5.07 0.66
CA GLN A 80 6.57 -5.36 2.09
C GLN A 80 7.57 -4.54 2.91
N ASP A 81 7.12 -4.06 4.06
CA ASP A 81 7.92 -3.42 5.10
C ASP A 81 8.76 -2.26 4.54
N ILE A 82 8.13 -1.38 3.75
CA ILE A 82 8.82 -0.24 3.16
C ILE A 82 9.14 0.80 4.24
N VAL A 83 10.42 1.10 4.38
CA VAL A 83 10.94 2.11 5.32
C VAL A 83 10.68 3.52 4.74
N LEU A 84 9.74 4.27 5.32
CA LEU A 84 9.36 5.63 4.88
C LEU A 84 10.16 6.76 5.57
N THR A 85 11.49 6.66 5.67
CA THR A 85 12.30 7.73 6.28
C THR A 85 12.52 8.88 5.28
N ASP A 86 11.69 9.95 5.34
CA ASP A 86 11.74 11.21 4.53
C ASP A 86 11.40 11.11 3.03
N LYS A 87 10.75 10.03 2.60
CA LYS A 87 10.82 9.57 1.21
C LYS A 87 9.50 9.13 0.58
N VAL A 88 8.34 9.51 1.12
CA VAL A 88 7.05 9.27 0.44
C VAL A 88 7.05 9.88 -0.97
N VAL A 89 7.69 11.04 -1.14
CA VAL A 89 7.94 11.65 -2.45
C VAL A 89 8.70 10.70 -3.38
N ASN A 90 9.69 9.95 -2.88
CA ASN A 90 10.46 9.02 -3.72
C ASN A 90 9.63 7.80 -4.13
N VAL A 91 8.75 7.30 -3.26
CA VAL A 91 7.81 6.23 -3.61
C VAL A 91 6.88 6.72 -4.72
N ALA A 92 6.26 7.89 -4.55
CA ALA A 92 5.39 8.47 -5.57
C ALA A 92 6.12 8.74 -6.91
N VAL A 93 7.36 9.24 -6.85
CA VAL A 93 8.20 9.48 -8.04
C VAL A 93 8.54 8.15 -8.75
N ALA A 94 8.84 7.09 -8.00
CA ALA A 94 9.10 5.78 -8.58
C ALA A 94 7.83 5.20 -9.22
N LEU A 95 6.68 5.28 -8.54
CA LEU A 95 5.39 4.79 -9.03
C LEU A 95 4.94 5.50 -10.31
N LYS A 96 5.18 6.81 -10.44
CA LYS A 96 4.92 7.57 -11.69
C LYS A 96 5.66 7.02 -12.91
N LYS A 97 6.76 6.27 -12.72
CA LYS A 97 7.51 5.61 -13.81
C LYS A 97 6.87 4.29 -14.25
N LEU A 98 5.78 3.86 -13.63
CA LEU A 98 5.06 2.61 -13.94
C LEU A 98 3.69 2.90 -14.59
N PRO A 99 3.64 3.30 -15.87
CA PRO A 99 2.38 3.63 -16.53
C PRO A 99 1.47 2.40 -16.75
N LEU A 100 2.00 1.19 -16.59
CA LEU A 100 1.27 -0.06 -16.79
C LEU A 100 0.81 -0.71 -15.48
N LEU A 101 1.00 -0.03 -14.33
CA LEU A 101 0.68 -0.59 -13.03
C LEU A 101 -0.83 -0.71 -12.84
N GLU A 102 -1.31 -1.94 -12.68
CA GLU A 102 -2.71 -2.29 -12.50
C GLU A 102 -3.00 -2.73 -11.06
N ASP A 103 -2.05 -3.38 -10.39
CA ASP A 103 -2.18 -3.87 -9.01
C ASP A 103 -1.02 -3.36 -8.14
N LEU A 104 -1.33 -2.66 -7.05
CA LEU A 104 -0.34 -2.15 -6.11
C LEU A 104 -0.71 -2.54 -4.68
N GLU A 105 0.29 -3.07 -3.98
CA GLU A 105 0.24 -3.34 -2.56
C GLU A 105 1.49 -2.79 -1.88
N ILE A 106 1.31 -2.04 -0.79
CA ILE A 106 2.40 -1.52 0.02
C ILE A 106 2.07 -1.76 1.50
N SER A 107 2.96 -2.45 2.22
CA SER A 107 2.98 -2.43 3.68
C SER A 107 4.14 -1.60 4.20
N THR A 108 3.90 -0.86 5.27
CA THR A 108 4.91 -0.02 5.95
C THR A 108 5.35 -0.67 7.25
N ASP A 109 6.56 -0.36 7.72
CA ASP A 109 7.24 -1.07 8.81
C ASP A 109 7.10 -0.42 10.20
N TYR A 110 6.94 0.90 10.29
CA TYR A 110 6.69 1.63 11.53
C TYR A 110 5.73 2.80 11.32
N TYR A 111 5.03 3.19 12.40
CA TYR A 111 4.10 4.30 12.37
C TYR A 111 4.85 5.60 12.07
N ASN A 112 4.40 6.33 11.05
CA ASN A 112 5.07 7.53 10.58
C ASN A 112 4.03 8.53 10.09
N THR A 113 4.07 9.76 10.59
CA THR A 113 3.21 10.87 10.14
C THR A 113 3.35 11.16 8.64
N GLN A 114 4.46 10.76 8.00
CA GLN A 114 4.58 10.87 6.55
C GLN A 114 3.65 9.91 5.78
N ALA A 115 3.17 8.84 6.42
CA ALA A 115 2.22 7.90 5.84
C ALA A 115 0.85 8.54 5.54
N GLU A 116 0.52 9.65 6.22
CA GLU A 116 -0.72 10.45 6.07
C GLU A 116 -1.05 10.75 4.61
N ASN A 117 -0.03 10.95 3.77
CA ASN A 117 -0.20 11.32 2.36
C ASN A 117 0.11 10.18 1.38
N LEU A 118 0.41 8.97 1.86
CA LEU A 118 0.79 7.86 0.98
C LEU A 118 -0.35 7.49 0.04
N PHE A 119 -1.58 7.36 0.57
CA PHE A 119 -2.77 7.05 -0.24
C PHE A 119 -2.96 8.07 -1.36
N ALA A 120 -3.05 9.36 -1.02
CA ALA A 120 -3.22 10.42 -2.00
C ALA A 120 -2.06 10.48 -3.01
N SER A 121 -0.82 10.28 -2.56
CA SER A 121 0.37 10.27 -3.41
C SER A 121 0.36 9.12 -4.41
N VAL A 122 -0.08 7.93 -3.99
CA VAL A 122 -0.24 6.75 -4.85
C VAL A 122 -1.33 6.99 -5.90
N CYS A 123 -2.50 7.50 -5.50
CA CYS A 123 -3.57 7.84 -6.44
C CYS A 123 -3.11 8.87 -7.48
N LYS A 124 -2.38 9.91 -7.06
CA LYS A 124 -1.76 10.91 -7.98
C LYS A 124 -0.69 10.31 -8.89
N ALA A 125 0.01 9.26 -8.45
CA ALA A 125 1.09 8.64 -9.22
C ALA A 125 0.59 7.62 -10.26
N CYS A 126 -0.48 6.88 -9.95
CA CYS A 126 -0.95 5.74 -10.73
C CYS A 126 -2.45 5.81 -11.04
N PRO A 127 -2.91 6.71 -11.94
CA PRO A 127 -4.35 6.92 -12.18
C PRO A 127 -5.09 5.73 -12.83
N HIS A 128 -4.37 4.78 -13.44
CA HIS A 128 -4.92 3.59 -14.10
C HIS A 128 -4.95 2.35 -13.20
N LEU A 129 -4.71 2.53 -11.91
CA LEU A 129 -4.68 1.43 -10.96
C LEU A 129 -6.06 0.78 -10.83
N LYS A 130 -6.10 -0.55 -10.79
CA LYS A 130 -7.32 -1.36 -10.65
C LYS A 130 -7.49 -1.87 -9.22
N LYS A 131 -6.38 -2.16 -8.54
CA LYS A 131 -6.37 -2.60 -7.14
C LYS A 131 -5.30 -1.89 -6.35
N LEU A 132 -5.69 -1.39 -5.18
CA LEU A 132 -4.82 -0.77 -4.21
C LEU A 132 -5.00 -1.44 -2.86
N ARG A 133 -3.90 -1.95 -2.28
CA ARG A 133 -3.83 -2.31 -0.87
C ARG A 133 -2.75 -1.50 -0.17
N LEU A 134 -3.10 -0.80 0.91
CA LEU A 134 -2.14 -0.15 1.80
C LEU A 134 -2.33 -0.72 3.20
N THR A 135 -1.21 -1.11 3.82
CA THR A 135 -1.19 -1.60 5.19
C THR A 135 -0.25 -0.75 6.00
N PHE A 136 -0.80 -0.08 7.01
CA PHE A 136 -0.06 0.69 7.98
C PHE A 136 0.14 -0.17 9.24
N PRO A 137 1.23 0.02 9.99
CA PRO A 137 1.40 -0.62 11.27
C PRO A 137 0.43 -0.02 12.29
N GLU A 138 -0.08 -0.88 13.15
CA GLU A 138 -0.91 -0.47 14.29
C GLU A 138 -0.13 0.57 15.12
N PRO A 139 -0.74 1.72 15.47
CA PRO A 139 -0.08 2.72 16.30
C PRO A 139 0.29 2.09 17.64
N GLU A 140 1.57 2.16 18.03
CA GLU A 140 2.00 1.73 19.36
C GLU A 140 1.24 2.58 20.39
N CYS A 141 0.40 1.94 21.21
CA CYS A 141 -0.29 2.59 22.32
C CYS A 141 0.74 3.01 23.38
N ASP A 142 1.38 4.16 23.21
CA ASP A 142 2.15 4.78 24.28
C ASP A 142 1.18 5.17 25.40
N ILE A 143 1.42 4.61 26.59
CA ILE A 143 0.56 4.68 27.78
C ILE A 143 0.42 6.12 28.33
N ASP A 144 1.18 7.10 27.83
CA ASP A 144 1.30 8.45 28.41
C ASP A 144 1.28 9.62 27.39
N GLY A 145 0.93 9.39 26.12
CA GLY A 145 1.01 10.44 25.09
C GLY A 145 -0.34 10.74 24.46
N ASP A 146 -0.75 12.02 24.47
CA ASP A 146 -1.82 12.54 23.61
C ASP A 146 -1.64 11.96 22.21
N ARG A 147 -2.59 11.10 21.81
CA ARG A 147 -2.64 10.52 20.47
C ARG A 147 -2.84 11.72 19.55
N GLU A 148 -1.78 12.17 18.85
CA GLU A 148 -1.94 13.12 17.75
C GLU A 148 -2.72 12.39 16.67
N ILE A 149 -4.04 12.47 16.77
CA ILE A 149 -4.98 12.01 15.77
C ILE A 149 -4.54 12.70 14.48
N GLN A 150 -4.03 11.92 13.54
CA GLN A 150 -3.68 12.42 12.23
C GLN A 150 -4.98 12.96 11.65
N ASP A 151 -5.10 14.27 11.45
CA ASP A 151 -6.17 14.81 10.64
C ASP A 151 -6.06 14.10 9.30
N GLY A 152 -6.97 13.15 9.03
CA GLY A 152 -7.09 12.36 7.81
C GLY A 152 -7.47 13.29 6.67
N GLY A 153 -6.55 14.22 6.41
CA GLY A 153 -6.73 15.44 5.70
C GLY A 153 -7.28 15.15 4.33
N VAL A 154 -8.13 16.07 3.87
CA VAL A 154 -8.84 16.01 2.61
C VAL A 154 -7.99 15.33 1.54
N CYS A 155 -8.34 14.08 1.23
CA CYS A 155 -7.62 13.25 0.29
C CYS A 155 -7.88 13.80 -1.11
N GLU A 156 -7.13 14.81 -1.56
CA GLU A 156 -7.18 15.30 -2.92
C GLU A 156 -6.67 14.21 -3.88
N ILE A 157 -7.52 13.25 -4.25
CA ILE A 157 -7.19 12.20 -5.21
C ILE A 157 -7.73 12.59 -6.60
N PRO A 158 -7.02 12.24 -7.69
CA PRO A 158 -7.58 12.36 -9.03
C PRO A 158 -8.74 11.38 -9.22
N ILE A 159 -9.53 11.58 -10.28
CA ILE A 159 -10.56 10.60 -10.68
C ILE A 159 -9.86 9.31 -11.12
N MET A 160 -10.15 8.21 -10.42
CA MET A 160 -9.60 6.87 -10.61
C MET A 160 -10.60 6.00 -11.40
N CYS A 161 -10.65 6.21 -12.71
CA CYS A 161 -11.67 5.60 -13.58
C CYS A 161 -11.60 4.07 -13.68
N GLU A 162 -10.48 3.43 -13.30
CA GLU A 162 -10.28 1.99 -13.42
C GLU A 162 -10.22 1.26 -12.07
N LEU A 163 -10.23 2.00 -10.96
CA LEU A 163 -10.02 1.45 -9.62
C LEU A 163 -11.27 0.71 -9.15
N ARG A 164 -11.11 -0.58 -8.84
CA ARG A 164 -12.18 -1.50 -8.45
C ARG A 164 -12.07 -1.98 -7.03
N SER A 165 -10.86 -2.02 -6.47
CA SER A 165 -10.60 -2.53 -5.12
C SER A 165 -9.70 -1.57 -4.37
N ILE A 166 -10.16 -1.12 -3.22
CA ILE A 166 -9.38 -0.38 -2.23
C ILE A 166 -9.42 -1.18 -0.93
N GLU A 167 -8.25 -1.49 -0.40
CA GLU A 167 -8.05 -2.13 0.90
C GLU A 167 -7.07 -1.27 1.71
N LEU A 168 -7.54 -0.58 2.74
CA LEU A 168 -6.74 0.27 3.62
C LEU A 168 -6.81 -0.33 5.03
N PHE A 169 -5.67 -0.70 5.60
CA PHE A 169 -5.59 -1.30 6.93
C PHE A 169 -4.86 -0.36 7.88
N GLU A 170 -5.38 -0.20 9.10
CA GLU A 170 -4.90 0.75 10.09
C GLU A 170 -4.84 2.18 9.52
N PHE A 171 -5.91 2.58 8.82
CA PHE A 171 -6.00 3.86 8.13
C PHE A 171 -7.08 4.75 8.75
N ASP A 172 -6.67 5.92 9.20
CA ASP A 172 -7.57 6.92 9.75
C ASP A 172 -8.42 7.58 8.64
N LEU A 173 -9.73 7.38 8.71
CA LEU A 173 -10.67 7.81 7.69
C LEU A 173 -11.56 8.95 8.20
N THR A 174 -11.59 10.06 7.48
CA THR A 174 -12.55 11.15 7.71
C THR A 174 -13.80 11.00 6.84
N ALA A 175 -14.90 11.66 7.23
CA ALA A 175 -16.11 11.76 6.40
C ALA A 175 -15.80 12.35 5.01
N ASP A 176 -15.00 13.41 4.96
CA ASP A 176 -14.58 14.06 3.72
C ASP A 176 -13.71 13.12 2.86
N GLY A 177 -12.76 12.41 3.47
CA GLY A 177 -11.94 11.42 2.77
C GLY A 177 -12.80 10.33 2.13
N LEU A 178 -13.80 9.81 2.85
CA LEU A 178 -14.74 8.82 2.35
C LEU A 178 -15.61 9.38 1.20
N ALA A 179 -16.12 10.59 1.34
CA ALA A 179 -16.90 11.26 0.29
C ALA A 179 -16.06 11.41 -1.00
N VAL A 180 -14.80 11.83 -0.87
CA VAL A 180 -13.91 11.98 -2.02
C VAL A 180 -13.57 10.64 -2.68
N ILE A 181 -13.31 9.57 -1.90
CA ILE A 181 -13.13 8.22 -2.45
C ILE A 181 -14.36 7.81 -3.25
N LEU A 182 -15.56 8.10 -2.73
CA LEU A 182 -16.78 7.83 -3.47
C LEU A 182 -16.80 8.62 -4.77
N GLU A 183 -16.72 9.93 -4.73
CA GLU A 183 -16.84 10.78 -5.93
C GLU A 183 -15.81 10.44 -7.02
N ASN A 184 -14.57 10.13 -6.62
CA ASN A 184 -13.47 9.95 -7.56
C ASN A 184 -13.23 8.50 -8.01
N CYS A 185 -13.89 7.49 -7.41
CA CYS A 185 -13.73 6.08 -7.80
C CYS A 185 -15.04 5.49 -8.35
N PRO A 186 -15.46 5.81 -9.59
CA PRO A 186 -16.79 5.46 -10.10
C PRO A 186 -17.02 3.97 -10.34
N LEU A 187 -15.96 3.17 -10.51
CA LEU A 187 -16.04 1.73 -10.75
C LEU A 187 -15.70 0.88 -9.51
N LEU A 188 -15.70 1.49 -8.32
CA LEU A 188 -15.32 0.81 -7.08
C LEU A 188 -16.29 -0.32 -6.74
N GLU A 189 -15.78 -1.55 -6.63
CA GLU A 189 -16.55 -2.76 -6.32
C GLU A 189 -16.28 -3.26 -4.90
N THR A 190 -15.05 -3.05 -4.40
CA THR A 190 -14.62 -3.42 -3.06
C THR A 190 -14.00 -2.19 -2.38
N LEU A 191 -14.49 -1.89 -1.18
CA LEU A 191 -13.93 -0.90 -0.27
C LEU A 191 -13.80 -1.55 1.10
N HIS A 192 -12.56 -1.83 1.49
CA HIS A 192 -12.24 -2.32 2.82
C HIS A 192 -11.37 -1.27 3.49
N ILE A 193 -11.87 -0.71 4.58
CA ILE A 193 -11.11 0.20 5.43
C ILE A 193 -11.22 -0.34 6.85
N ASP A 194 -10.07 -0.52 7.47
CA ASP A 194 -9.86 -0.87 8.88
C ASP A 194 -9.01 0.22 9.53
N GLY A 195 -9.16 0.44 10.84
CA GLY A 195 -8.57 1.58 11.57
C GLY A 195 -9.60 2.44 12.29
N TYR A 196 -9.37 3.76 12.37
CA TYR A 196 -10.25 4.68 13.08
C TYR A 196 -11.07 5.56 12.13
N PHE A 197 -12.32 5.81 12.49
CA PHE A 197 -13.12 6.85 11.82
C PHE A 197 -13.03 8.16 12.61
N LEU A 198 -12.52 9.20 11.95
CA LEU A 198 -12.32 10.52 12.53
C LEU A 198 -13.49 11.45 12.15
N GLY A 199 -14.29 11.85 13.13
CA GLY A 199 -15.40 12.76 12.89
C GLY A 199 -16.29 12.97 14.11
N ASN A 200 -17.13 14.00 14.05
CA ASN A 200 -18.16 14.23 15.05
C ASN A 200 -19.36 13.32 14.78
N ASN A 201 -20.09 12.95 15.83
CA ASN A 201 -21.33 12.16 15.76
C ASN A 201 -22.53 12.97 15.20
N ASP A 202 -22.37 13.60 14.04
CA ASP A 202 -23.39 14.46 13.42
C ASP A 202 -24.32 13.74 12.43
N GLY A 203 -24.15 12.42 12.26
CA GLY A 203 -24.92 11.58 11.34
C GLY A 203 -24.37 11.50 9.91
N THR A 204 -23.30 12.24 9.60
CA THR A 204 -22.68 12.22 8.26
C THR A 204 -22.08 10.86 7.92
N TYR A 205 -21.54 10.16 8.93
CA TYR A 205 -20.99 8.82 8.77
C TYR A 205 -22.04 7.82 8.29
N GLU A 206 -23.22 7.81 8.91
CA GLU A 206 -24.32 6.92 8.57
C GLU A 206 -24.79 7.15 7.14
N GLU A 207 -24.97 8.41 6.73
CA GLU A 207 -25.36 8.75 5.35
C GLU A 207 -24.32 8.29 4.32
N LEU A 208 -23.03 8.51 4.59
CA LEU A 208 -21.96 8.06 3.70
C LEU A 208 -21.85 6.54 3.67
N ARG A 209 -22.03 5.87 4.80
CA ARG A 209 -22.04 4.41 4.91
C ARG A 209 -23.19 3.80 4.10
N GLU A 210 -24.38 4.38 4.14
CA GLU A 210 -25.51 3.96 3.29
C GLU A 210 -25.20 4.16 1.80
N LYS A 211 -24.64 5.31 1.43
CA LYS A 211 -24.18 5.59 0.05
C LYS A 211 -23.13 4.58 -0.41
N CYS A 212 -22.18 4.23 0.45
CA CYS A 212 -21.19 3.18 0.20
C CYS A 212 -21.86 1.83 -0.02
N ALA A 213 -22.77 1.42 0.87
CA ALA A 213 -23.45 0.12 0.81
C ALA A 213 -24.35 -0.02 -0.43
N ALA A 214 -24.93 1.08 -0.90
CA ALA A 214 -25.71 1.09 -2.13
C ALA A 214 -24.86 0.96 -3.40
N ARG A 215 -23.58 1.36 -3.34
CA ARG A 215 -22.70 1.47 -4.53
C ARG A 215 -21.65 0.38 -4.62
N VAL A 216 -21.10 -0.05 -3.49
CA VAL A 216 -19.98 -0.98 -3.38
C VAL A 216 -20.51 -2.35 -3.00
N LYS A 217 -20.01 -3.42 -3.62
CA LYS A 217 -20.48 -4.79 -3.38
C LYS A 217 -19.93 -5.36 -2.08
N ASN A 218 -18.64 -5.14 -1.84
CA ASN A 218 -17.93 -5.60 -0.64
C ASN A 218 -17.49 -4.38 0.15
N LEU A 219 -18.17 -4.12 1.27
CA LEU A 219 -17.92 -2.95 2.11
C LEU A 219 -17.47 -3.40 3.50
N THR A 220 -16.36 -2.85 3.95
CA THR A 220 -15.93 -2.83 5.35
C THR A 220 -15.48 -1.41 5.64
N LEU A 221 -16.02 -0.82 6.70
CA LEU A 221 -15.63 0.49 7.19
C LEU A 221 -15.32 0.38 8.67
N PRO A 222 -14.40 1.21 9.19
CA PRO A 222 -14.11 1.26 10.62
C PRO A 222 -15.37 1.66 11.39
N GLU A 223 -15.55 1.11 12.58
CA GLU A 223 -16.59 1.57 13.49
C GLU A 223 -16.21 2.96 14.03
N PRO A 224 -17.17 3.89 14.18
CA PRO A 224 -16.89 5.19 14.75
C PRO A 224 -16.35 5.03 16.17
N ASP A 225 -15.27 5.75 16.48
CA ASP A 225 -14.65 5.70 17.80
C ASP A 225 -15.61 6.37 18.80
N ILE A 226 -16.29 5.55 19.60
CA ILE A 226 -17.15 6.01 20.68
C ILE A 226 -16.22 6.41 21.83
N PHE A 227 -15.69 7.62 21.77
CA PHE A 227 -15.21 8.26 23.00
C PHE A 227 -16.43 8.43 23.90
N GLU A 228 -16.66 7.47 24.79
CA GLU A 228 -17.47 7.74 25.98
C GLU A 228 -16.75 8.87 26.70
N ASP A 229 -17.34 10.07 26.64
CA ASP A 229 -16.98 11.16 27.55
C ASP A 229 -17.01 10.55 28.95
N TYR A 230 -15.84 10.28 29.52
CA TYR A 230 -15.73 10.09 30.95
C TYR A 230 -16.08 11.44 31.54
N ASP A 231 -17.37 11.65 31.82
CA ASP A 231 -17.85 12.73 32.66
C ASP A 231 -16.97 12.71 33.91
N SER A 232 -16.04 13.65 33.97
CA SER A 232 -15.24 13.92 35.15
C SER A 232 -16.14 14.63 36.16
N ASP A 233 -17.17 13.94 36.63
CA ASP A 233 -17.92 14.31 37.83
C ASP A 233 -17.05 13.90 39.04
N LEU A 234 -15.99 14.67 39.25
CA LEU A 234 -15.31 14.80 40.53
C LEU A 234 -15.63 16.19 41.09
N ASP A 235 -16.80 16.29 41.72
CA ASP A 235 -17.11 17.29 42.75
C ASP A 235 -17.61 16.59 44.03
#